data_AF-A0A352B6A6-F1
#
_entry.id   AF-A0A352B6A6-F1
#
_cell.length_a   1.000
_cell.length_b   1.000
_cell.length_c   1.000
_cell.angle_alpha   90.00
_cell.angle_beta   90.00
_cell.angle_gamma   90.00
#
_symmetry.space_group_name_H-M   'P 1'
#
loop_
_entity.id
_entity.type
_entity.pdbx_description
1 polymer ?
#
loop_
_entity_poly.entity_id
_entity_poly.type
_entity_poly.pdbx_seq_one_letter_code
_entity_poly.pdbx_strand_id
1 'polypeptide(L)'
;MSYPLRVAILAYDSLVTDPGEELAPLIAERRPCLTPFPVEFARLAPELNHGPVLTVVGVGEGDPVAGSLLVLTPGTSVETATRCLWRRVTQQIGSAKLPLGADRHRVRMIGGLAGLDVTLYWQAEANYPRPEAAG
;
A
#
# COMPACT_ATOMS: atom_id res chain seq x y z
N MET A 1 -20.78 11.76 -20.36
CA MET A 1 -19.31 11.65 -20.43
C MET A 1 -18.85 10.86 -19.22
N SER A 2 -18.26 9.69 -19.41
CA SER A 2 -17.62 8.96 -18.30
C SER A 2 -16.21 9.52 -18.16
N TYR A 3 -15.88 10.07 -17.00
CA TYR A 3 -14.51 10.45 -16.71
C TYR A 3 -13.68 9.18 -16.49
N PRO A 4 -12.39 9.17 -16.89
CA PRO A 4 -11.53 8.03 -16.62
C PRO A 4 -11.39 7.82 -15.11
N LEU A 5 -11.37 6.55 -14.70
CA LEU A 5 -11.19 6.16 -13.29
C LEU A 5 -9.90 6.76 -12.73
N ARG A 6 -10.00 7.40 -11.57
CA ARG A 6 -8.87 8.00 -10.84
C ARG A 6 -8.36 7.00 -9.81
N VAL A 7 -7.23 6.38 -10.13
CA VAL A 7 -6.55 5.41 -9.28
C VAL A 7 -5.37 6.09 -8.57
N ALA A 8 -5.14 5.75 -7.31
CA ALA A 8 -3.93 6.12 -6.59
C ALA A 8 -3.36 4.96 -5.79
N ILE A 9 -2.11 5.12 -5.35
CA ILE A 9 -1.50 4.28 -4.32
C ILE A 9 -1.29 5.13 -3.07
N LEU A 10 -1.80 4.67 -1.93
CA LEU A 10 -1.47 5.23 -0.63
C LEU A 10 -0.14 4.63 -0.17
N ALA A 11 0.90 5.47 -0.18
CA ALA A 11 2.23 5.17 0.30
C ALA A 11 2.43 5.78 1.68
N TYR A 12 2.91 5.01 2.66
CA TYR A 12 3.22 5.49 4.01
C TYR A 12 4.51 4.88 4.57
N ASP A 13 5.29 4.23 3.70
CA ASP A 13 6.55 3.58 4.01
C ASP A 13 7.62 3.95 2.95
N SER A 14 8.54 3.02 2.65
CA SER A 14 9.53 3.14 1.58
C SER A 14 8.97 3.62 0.22
N LEU A 15 7.70 3.31 -0.09
CA LEU A 15 7.03 3.75 -1.32
C LEU A 15 6.89 5.27 -1.42
N VAL A 16 6.90 5.99 -0.29
CA VAL A 16 6.85 7.45 -0.27
C VAL A 16 8.07 8.02 -0.97
N THR A 17 9.25 7.47 -0.67
CA THR A 17 10.53 7.96 -1.23
C THR A 17 10.85 7.27 -2.55
N ASP A 18 10.69 5.95 -2.62
CA ASP A 18 11.03 5.14 -3.78
C ASP A 18 9.82 4.29 -4.24
N PRO A 19 9.03 4.76 -5.22
CA PRO A 19 7.96 3.97 -5.80
C PRO A 19 8.48 2.82 -6.69
N GLY A 20 9.77 2.81 -7.04
CA GLY A 20 10.39 1.86 -7.97
C GLY A 20 10.02 2.08 -9.43
N GLU A 21 10.72 1.36 -10.31
CA GLU A 21 10.78 1.62 -11.75
C GLU A 21 9.45 1.42 -12.49
N GLU A 22 8.57 0.54 -12.00
CA GLU A 22 7.28 0.31 -12.65
C GLU A 22 6.19 1.30 -12.23
N LEU A 23 6.22 1.78 -10.99
CA LEU A 23 5.22 2.74 -10.50
C LEU A 23 5.62 4.18 -10.81
N ALA A 24 6.91 4.53 -10.69
CA ALA A 24 7.43 5.87 -10.96
C ALA A 24 6.87 6.51 -12.25
N PRO A 25 6.89 5.84 -13.43
CA PRO A 25 6.39 6.43 -14.67
C PRO A 25 4.86 6.57 -14.72
N LEU A 26 4.12 5.88 -13.84
CA LEU A 26 2.67 5.94 -13.76
C LEU A 26 2.17 7.08 -12.85
N ILE A 27 3.05 7.70 -12.05
CA ILE A 27 2.65 8.73 -11.09
C ILE A 27 2.51 10.07 -11.80
N ALA A 28 1.28 10.59 -11.85
CA ALA A 28 0.98 11.91 -12.38
C ALA A 28 1.12 13.01 -11.30
N GLU A 29 0.83 12.68 -10.05
CA GLU A 29 0.80 13.64 -8.95
C GLU A 29 1.08 12.94 -7.62
N ARG A 30 1.69 13.67 -6.67
CA ARG A 30 1.86 13.23 -5.28
C ARG A 30 1.11 14.18 -4.35
N ARG A 31 0.20 13.67 -3.54
CA ARG A 31 -0.54 14.47 -2.54
C ARG A 31 -0.19 14.04 -1.12
N PRO A 32 0.23 14.94 -0.23
CA PRO A 32 0.40 14.58 1.17
C PRO A 32 -0.95 14.18 1.78
N CYS A 33 -0.94 13.18 2.66
CA CYS A 33 -2.13 12.72 3.37
C CYS A 33 -1.75 12.10 4.74
N LEU A 34 -2.76 11.83 5.55
CA LEU A 34 -2.63 10.87 6.66
C LEU A 34 -3.24 9.54 6.22
N THR A 35 -2.73 8.42 6.75
CA THR A 35 -3.39 7.13 6.57
C THR A 35 -4.81 7.20 7.16
N PRO A 36 -5.83 6.65 6.48
CA PRO A 36 -7.20 6.66 6.98
C PRO A 36 -7.44 5.61 8.08
N PHE A 37 -6.38 4.93 8.50
CA PHE A 37 -6.35 3.87 9.51
C PHE A 37 -5.09 4.04 10.37
N PRO A 38 -5.12 3.56 11.62
CA PRO A 38 -3.93 3.51 12.46
C PRO A 38 -2.95 2.46 11.94
N VAL A 39 -1.65 2.74 12.07
CA VAL A 39 -0.58 1.80 11.74
C VAL A 39 0.43 1.67 12.87
N GLU A 40 1.16 0.57 12.87
CA GLU A 40 2.27 0.30 13.80
C GLU A 40 3.42 -0.44 13.10
N PHE A 41 4.64 -0.35 13.63
CA PHE A 41 5.85 -1.02 13.10
C PHE A 41 5.88 -2.52 13.36
N ALA A 42 5.54 -3.33 12.36
CA ALA A 42 5.66 -4.79 12.39
C ALA A 42 7.04 -5.19 12.90
N ARG A 43 7.09 -6.02 13.95
CA ARG A 43 8.34 -6.39 14.63
C ARG A 43 9.36 -7.08 13.70
N LEU A 44 8.89 -7.87 12.74
CA LEU A 44 9.74 -8.59 11.78
C LEU A 44 9.03 -8.67 10.42
N ALA A 45 9.69 -8.20 9.36
CA ALA A 45 9.30 -8.45 7.98
C ALA A 45 10.34 -9.39 7.32
N PRO A 46 10.05 -10.71 7.22
CA PRO A 46 10.93 -11.67 6.55
C PRO A 46 11.18 -11.28 5.08
N GLU A 47 10.19 -10.66 4.47
CA GLU A 47 10.15 -10.22 3.08
C GLU A 47 11.07 -9.01 2.79
N LEU A 48 11.54 -8.33 3.84
CA LEU A 48 12.40 -7.14 3.76
C LEU A 48 13.66 -7.28 4.62
N ASN A 49 14.25 -8.47 4.66
CA ASN A 49 15.50 -8.72 5.39
C ASN A 49 15.45 -8.25 6.87
N HIS A 50 14.30 -8.44 7.53
CA HIS A 50 14.03 -8.01 8.91
C HIS A 50 13.98 -6.48 9.15
N GLY A 51 13.82 -5.68 8.10
CA GLY A 51 13.57 -4.23 8.22
C GLY A 51 12.19 -3.92 8.83
N PRO A 52 12.02 -2.74 9.45
CA PRO A 52 10.73 -2.31 10.00
C PRO A 52 9.71 -2.09 8.88
N VAL A 53 8.51 -2.65 9.02
CA VAL A 53 7.39 -2.47 8.08
C VAL A 53 6.19 -1.92 8.83
N LEU A 54 5.40 -1.03 8.23
CA LEU A 54 4.17 -0.57 8.85
C LEU A 54 3.01 -1.51 8.49
N THR A 55 2.24 -1.95 9.49
CA THR A 55 1.02 -2.73 9.31
C THR A 55 -0.19 -2.00 9.88
N VAL A 56 -1.37 -2.27 9.34
CA VAL A 56 -2.64 -1.69 9.80
C VAL A 56 -3.08 -2.40 11.07
N VAL A 57 -3.41 -1.64 12.11
CA VAL A 57 -3.84 -2.15 13.42
C VAL A 57 -5.27 -1.70 13.78
N GLY A 58 -5.80 -2.19 14.90
CA GLY A 58 -7.10 -1.75 15.40
C GLY A 58 -7.09 -0.30 15.91
N VAL A 59 -8.27 0.29 16.04
CA VAL A 59 -8.42 1.61 16.67
C VAL A 59 -7.88 1.56 18.11
N GLY A 60 -6.95 2.45 18.44
CA GLY A 60 -6.30 2.50 19.76
C GLY A 60 -5.04 1.64 19.90
N GLU A 61 -4.67 0.87 18.88
CA GLU A 61 -3.46 0.03 18.85
C GLU A 61 -2.29 0.70 18.10
N GLY A 62 -2.51 1.86 17.51
CA GLY A 62 -1.52 2.65 16.79
C GLY A 62 -2.09 3.99 16.36
N ASP A 63 -1.36 4.71 15.52
CA ASP A 63 -1.73 6.07 15.09
C ASP A 63 -1.75 6.18 13.56
N PRO A 64 -2.62 7.03 13.00
CA PRO A 64 -2.49 7.48 11.61
C PRO A 64 -1.13 8.15 11.39
N VAL A 65 -0.47 7.82 10.29
CA VAL A 65 0.85 8.39 9.96
C VAL A 65 0.79 9.24 8.70
N ALA A 66 1.76 10.14 8.56
CA ALA A 66 1.96 10.89 7.32
C ALA A 66 2.33 9.94 6.17
N GLY A 67 1.68 10.14 5.04
CA GLY A 67 1.91 9.40 3.81
C GLY A 67 1.69 10.26 2.57
N SER A 68 1.71 9.63 1.41
CA SER A 68 1.50 10.26 0.12
C SER A 68 0.53 9.42 -0.72
N LEU A 69 -0.47 10.09 -1.29
CA LEU A 69 -1.26 9.54 -2.39
C LEU A 69 -0.48 9.75 -3.68
N LEU A 70 0.02 8.64 -4.24
CA LEU A 70 0.64 8.59 -5.55
C LEU A 70 -0.49 8.43 -6.58
N VAL A 71 -1.01 9.56 -7.07
CA VAL A 71 -2.11 9.60 -8.03
C VAL A 71 -1.57 9.17 -9.40
N LEU A 72 -2.21 8.17 -9.99
CA LEU A 72 -1.75 7.57 -11.24
C LEU A 72 -2.30 8.31 -12.45
N THR A 73 -1.60 8.19 -13.58
CA THR A 73 -2.02 8.77 -14.86
C THR A 73 -3.42 8.29 -15.27
N PRO A 74 -4.27 9.17 -15.82
CA PRO A 74 -5.59 8.79 -16.29
C PRO A 74 -5.56 7.59 -17.25
N GLY A 75 -6.44 6.63 -17.04
CA GLY A 75 -6.48 5.39 -17.83
C GLY A 75 -5.67 4.23 -17.25
N THR A 76 -4.88 4.46 -16.19
CA THR A 76 -4.26 3.36 -15.43
C THR A 76 -5.34 2.51 -14.78
N SER A 77 -5.37 1.21 -15.12
CA SER A 77 -6.33 0.28 -14.55
C SER A 77 -5.93 -0.14 -13.12
N VAL A 78 -6.93 -0.50 -12.31
CA VAL A 78 -6.72 -1.08 -10.97
C VAL A 78 -5.83 -2.33 -11.04
N GLU A 79 -6.00 -3.14 -12.08
CA GLU A 79 -5.22 -4.36 -12.31
C GLU A 79 -3.73 -4.07 -12.55
N THR A 80 -3.42 -3.09 -13.42
CA THR A 80 -2.04 -2.66 -13.67
C THR A 80 -1.41 -2.10 -12.39
N ALA A 81 -2.12 -1.22 -11.70
CA ALA A 81 -1.64 -0.62 -10.46
C ALA A 81 -1.39 -1.67 -9.35
N THR A 82 -2.30 -2.65 -9.21
CA THR A 82 -2.16 -3.77 -8.27
C THR A 82 -0.91 -4.60 -8.56
N ARG A 83 -0.68 -4.91 -9.83
CA ARG A 83 0.48 -5.70 -10.28
C ARG A 83 1.80 -4.99 -10.01
N CYS A 84 1.88 -3.70 -10.35
CA CYS A 84 3.08 -2.90 -10.13
C CYS A 84 3.36 -2.71 -8.63
N LEU A 85 2.32 -2.42 -7.83
CA LEU A 85 2.45 -2.33 -6.37
C LEU A 85 2.93 -3.64 -5.76
N TRP A 86 2.30 -4.76 -6.10
CA TRP A 86 2.70 -6.08 -5.61
C TRP A 86 4.16 -6.39 -5.96
N ARG A 87 4.56 -6.23 -7.23
CA ARG A 87 5.96 -6.47 -7.63
C ARG A 87 6.94 -5.57 -6.90
N ARG A 88 6.57 -4.31 -6.65
CA ARG A 88 7.42 -3.36 -5.92
C ARG A 88 7.65 -3.78 -4.46
N VAL A 89 6.61 -4.22 -3.76
CA VAL A 89 6.71 -4.56 -2.33
C VAL A 89 7.27 -5.96 -2.09
N THR A 90 7.13 -6.88 -3.05
CA THR A 90 7.69 -8.24 -2.97
C THR A 90 9.04 -8.40 -3.67
N GLN A 91 9.67 -7.30 -4.11
CA GLN A 91 10.95 -7.31 -4.86
C GLN A 91 10.92 -8.18 -6.14
N GLN A 92 9.80 -8.16 -6.86
CA GLN A 92 9.59 -8.92 -8.11
C GLN A 92 9.50 -8.01 -9.34
N ILE A 93 10.05 -6.79 -9.28
CA ILE A 93 10.07 -5.83 -10.40
C ILE A 93 10.66 -6.50 -11.66
N GLY A 94 10.03 -6.29 -12.82
CA GLY A 94 10.48 -6.84 -14.10
C GLY A 94 10.24 -8.35 -14.30
N SER A 95 9.74 -9.06 -13.29
CA SER A 95 9.56 -10.52 -13.36
C SER A 95 8.35 -10.99 -14.20
N ALA A 96 7.48 -10.06 -14.61
CA ALA A 96 6.15 -10.34 -15.18
C ALA A 96 5.22 -11.21 -14.30
N LYS A 97 5.64 -11.54 -13.05
CA LYS A 97 4.82 -12.32 -12.13
C LYS A 97 3.56 -11.56 -11.73
N LEU A 98 2.55 -12.35 -11.39
CA LEU A 98 1.24 -11.90 -10.92
C LEU A 98 1.07 -12.28 -9.44
N PRO A 99 0.35 -11.48 -8.65
CA PRO A 99 -0.02 -11.87 -7.29
C PRO A 99 -0.89 -13.14 -7.32
N LEU A 100 -0.48 -14.18 -6.58
CA LEU A 100 -1.18 -15.46 -6.46
C LEU A 100 -1.51 -15.76 -4.99
N GLY A 101 -2.57 -16.54 -4.75
CA GLY A 101 -2.92 -17.01 -3.41
C GLY A 101 -3.10 -15.90 -2.38
N ALA A 102 -2.52 -16.07 -1.19
CA ALA A 102 -2.61 -15.14 -0.07
C ALA A 102 -2.06 -13.74 -0.39
N ASP A 103 -1.03 -13.64 -1.23
CA ASP A 103 -0.41 -12.35 -1.58
C ASP A 103 -1.35 -11.41 -2.31
N ARG A 104 -2.33 -11.97 -3.05
CA ARG A 104 -3.37 -11.19 -3.71
C ARG A 104 -4.22 -10.40 -2.71
N HIS A 105 -4.40 -10.92 -1.49
CA HIS A 105 -5.23 -10.29 -0.47
C HIS A 105 -4.52 -9.20 0.32
N ARG A 106 -3.21 -9.04 0.13
CA ARG A 106 -2.39 -8.01 0.79
C ARG A 106 -2.41 -6.66 0.07
N VAL A 107 -2.77 -6.62 -1.21
CA VAL A 107 -3.14 -5.37 -1.87
C VAL A 107 -4.60 -5.05 -1.56
N ARG A 108 -4.82 -3.98 -0.80
CA ARG A 108 -6.14 -3.55 -0.32
C ARG A 108 -6.62 -2.33 -1.08
N MET A 109 -7.94 -2.12 -1.08
CA MET A 109 -8.62 -1.04 -1.81
C MET A 109 -9.45 -0.17 -0.86
N ILE A 110 -9.42 1.14 -1.08
CA ILE A 110 -10.29 2.13 -0.45
C ILE A 110 -10.97 2.94 -1.55
N GLY A 111 -12.29 3.02 -1.52
CA GLY A 111 -13.06 3.88 -2.43
C GLY A 111 -13.22 5.30 -1.88
N GLY A 112 -13.22 6.30 -2.75
CA GLY A 112 -13.59 7.68 -2.41
C GLY A 112 -12.57 8.48 -1.58
N LEU A 113 -11.39 7.92 -1.29
CA LEU A 113 -10.38 8.59 -0.48
C LEU A 113 -9.85 9.85 -1.20
N ALA A 114 -9.96 11.01 -0.56
CA ALA A 114 -9.52 12.30 -1.10
C ALA A 114 -10.06 12.60 -2.52
N GLY A 115 -11.28 12.14 -2.83
CA GLY A 115 -11.92 12.34 -4.14
C GLY A 115 -11.34 11.49 -5.27
N LEU A 116 -10.62 10.41 -4.93
CA LEU A 116 -10.14 9.38 -5.86
C LEU A 116 -11.13 8.21 -5.87
N ASP A 117 -11.38 7.63 -7.04
CA ASP A 117 -12.34 6.53 -7.17
C ASP A 117 -11.85 5.29 -6.44
N VAL A 118 -10.55 4.98 -6.60
CA VAL A 118 -9.90 3.82 -5.99
C VAL A 118 -8.50 4.20 -5.50
N THR A 119 -8.20 3.89 -4.24
CA THR A 119 -6.86 3.96 -3.69
C THR A 119 -6.40 2.57 -3.26
N LEU A 120 -5.23 2.15 -3.75
CA LEU A 120 -4.59 0.89 -3.40
C LEU A 120 -3.56 1.10 -2.30
N TYR A 121 -3.38 0.12 -1.43
CA TYR A 121 -2.27 0.11 -0.47
C TYR A 121 -1.83 -1.31 -0.16
N TRP A 122 -0.58 -1.48 0.27
CA TRP A 122 -0.05 -2.76 0.71
C TRP A 122 -0.26 -2.91 2.22
N GLN A 123 -1.01 -3.93 2.62
CA GLN A 123 -1.13 -4.32 4.02
C GLN A 123 -0.20 -5.49 4.30
N ALA A 124 0.95 -5.19 4.92
CA ALA A 124 1.84 -6.21 5.44
C ALA A 124 1.16 -7.00 6.56
N GLU A 125 1.58 -8.25 6.75
CA GLU A 125 1.07 -9.09 7.82
C GLU A 125 1.54 -8.57 9.18
N ALA A 126 0.60 -8.44 10.12
CA ALA A 126 0.93 -8.13 11.50
C ALA A 126 1.42 -9.41 12.19
N ASN A 127 2.64 -9.38 12.73
CA ASN A 127 3.21 -10.50 13.46
C ASN A 127 3.69 -10.07 14.85
N TYR A 128 2.75 -9.59 15.66
CA TYR A 128 2.99 -9.34 17.08
C TYR A 128 2.24 -10.39 17.90
N PRO A 129 2.88 -10.99 18.92
CA PRO A 129 2.11 -11.71 19.92
C PRO A 129 1.20 -10.70 20.61
N ARG A 130 -0.12 -10.90 20.53
CA ARG A 130 -1.02 -10.26 21.49
C ARG A 130 -0.52 -10.71 22.87
N PRO A 131 -0.28 -9.81 23.84
CA PRO A 131 -0.24 -10.27 25.21
C PRO A 131 -1.53 -11.07 25.40
N GLU A 132 -1.42 -12.34 25.83
CA GLU A 132 -2.59 -13.06 26.30
C GLU A 132 -3.29 -12.10 27.24
N ALA A 133 -4.56 -11.79 26.94
CA ALA A 133 -5.34 -10.92 27.80
C ALA A 133 -5.20 -11.51 29.20
N ALA A 134 -4.45 -10.82 30.06
CA ALA A 134 -4.22 -11.26 31.42
C ALA A 134 -5.61 -11.30 32.07
N GLY A 135 -6.15 -12.52 32.17
CA GLY A 135 -7.39 -12.81 32.86
C GLY A 135 -7.21 -12.67 34.36
#